data_AF-A0AAJ5VVI6-F1
#
_entry.id   AF-A0AAJ5VVI6-F1
#
_cell.length_a   1.000
_cell.length_b   1.000
_cell.length_c   1.000
_cell.angle_alpha   90.00
_cell.angle_beta   90.00
_cell.angle_gamma   90.00
#
_symmetry.space_group_name_H-M   'P 1'
#
loop_
_entity.id
_entity.type
_entity.pdbx_description
1 polymer ?
#
loop_
_entity_poly.entity_id
_entity_poly.type
_entity_poly.pdbx_seq_one_letter_code
_entity_poly.pdbx_strand_id
1 'polypeptide(L)'
;MKAMQTMLGSVALSLVLAATLATPTLAQKLDNKNPPPTTTATTSGDIDFGDDSGQWANDGECDDPRFTGTGSASELVDDDILKDATDCQAAYDAGTVTFEGEDASTTTATTTTPRTVDDIAFGDDSGEWANDGECDDPRFTGTGAASEQLTEDVMKDATDCQAAFEAGTVTLAEDSTSIGDVEIATPIDAINFGDDSSEWAKDEECDDPRFTGPGAAAEQLDADIEKDATDCRAAYEAGTVTLAGEGDIPVTVTLPDINFGDDSSEWANDGECDDPRFAGAGSASELLDADIGKDATDCQAALNAGTVSFVGEGGAAADVDYGDDTSEWANDGECDDPRFSGTGVASELLDGDIGHDATDCQAAVEAGTATYVGDSGAATTTAVAEFDFGSDWSEWANDGECDDLRFTGEGVDKKLLSEDMYGDATDCRELEAAGKISIRTVYSPEYAAGAPYDSSDIDFGDNTSDYADDDQCDDPRFEGPGVAFTLLDSDLLHDSADCKDAYENGTAVLREDA
;
A
#
# COMPACT_ATOMS: atom_id res chain seq x y z
N MET A 1 -65.04 2.58 -43.93
CA MET A 1 -64.84 1.68 -45.08
C MET A 1 -63.97 0.54 -44.57
N LYS A 2 -64.61 -0.61 -44.26
CA LYS A 2 -64.42 -1.91 -44.93
C LYS A 2 -62.97 -2.43 -44.82
N ALA A 3 -62.69 -3.60 -44.30
CA ALA A 3 -63.47 -4.71 -43.77
C ALA A 3 -62.44 -5.63 -43.07
N MET A 4 -62.65 -6.01 -41.81
CA MET A 4 -63.20 -7.31 -41.40
C MET A 4 -62.45 -8.50 -41.97
N GLN A 5 -62.00 -9.41 -41.10
CA GLN A 5 -62.70 -10.69 -40.84
C GLN A 5 -61.96 -11.47 -39.73
N THR A 6 -62.56 -11.66 -38.53
CA THR A 6 -63.44 -12.78 -38.10
C THR A 6 -62.69 -14.12 -38.00
N MET A 7 -62.82 -14.96 -36.97
CA MET A 7 -63.93 -15.17 -36.02
C MET A 7 -63.55 -16.27 -35.00
N LEU A 8 -64.23 -16.24 -33.84
CA LEU A 8 -64.81 -17.36 -33.05
C LEU A 8 -63.87 -18.46 -32.54
N GLY A 9 -63.98 -18.95 -31.30
CA GLY A 9 -65.13 -19.03 -30.39
C GLY A 9 -65.05 -20.41 -29.73
N SER A 10 -64.87 -20.48 -28.41
CA SER A 10 -65.92 -20.83 -27.45
C SER A 10 -66.13 -22.34 -27.25
N VAL A 11 -66.63 -22.66 -26.04
CA VAL A 11 -67.22 -23.93 -25.57
C VAL A 11 -66.18 -24.86 -24.91
N ALA A 12 -66.04 -24.87 -23.58
CA ALA A 12 -66.96 -25.32 -22.52
C ALA A 12 -67.14 -26.85 -22.47
N LEU A 13 -67.53 -27.33 -21.26
CA LEU A 13 -67.81 -28.72 -20.85
C LEU A 13 -66.54 -29.56 -20.60
N SER A 14 -66.38 -30.29 -19.50
CA SER A 14 -67.22 -30.54 -18.33
C SER A 14 -66.54 -31.61 -17.46
N LEU A 15 -67.11 -31.80 -16.26
CA LEU A 15 -67.17 -33.07 -15.52
C LEU A 15 -66.01 -33.46 -14.59
N VAL A 16 -66.15 -33.03 -13.32
CA VAL A 16 -66.49 -33.87 -12.15
C VAL A 16 -65.91 -35.31 -12.13
N LEU A 17 -64.99 -35.58 -11.19
CA LEU A 17 -65.03 -36.68 -10.19
C LEU A 17 -63.76 -36.56 -9.30
N ALA A 18 -63.86 -36.01 -8.08
CA ALA A 18 -64.06 -36.74 -6.83
C ALA A 18 -62.99 -37.81 -6.50
N ALA A 19 -62.28 -37.50 -5.41
CA ALA A 19 -61.89 -38.39 -4.33
C ALA A 19 -60.60 -39.25 -4.45
N THR A 20 -59.72 -38.95 -3.48
CA THR A 20 -59.07 -39.88 -2.54
C THR A 20 -57.63 -40.38 -2.78
N LEU A 21 -56.83 -40.02 -1.76
CA LEU A 21 -55.84 -40.82 -1.01
C LEU A 21 -54.39 -40.92 -1.51
N ALA A 22 -53.54 -40.31 -0.68
CA ALA A 22 -52.26 -40.80 -0.15
C ALA A 22 -51.08 -40.99 -1.12
N THR A 23 -50.00 -40.27 -0.78
CA THR A 23 -48.58 -40.62 -1.00
C THR A 23 -48.31 -42.08 -0.57
N PRO A 24 -47.18 -42.76 -0.95
CA PRO A 24 -45.86 -42.18 -1.19
C PRO A 24 -44.96 -42.91 -2.23
N THR A 25 -43.68 -42.51 -2.22
CA THR A 25 -42.45 -43.28 -2.49
C THR A 25 -41.85 -43.42 -3.90
N LEU A 26 -40.58 -42.96 -3.93
CA LEU A 26 -39.38 -43.49 -4.59
C LEU A 26 -39.17 -43.34 -6.10
N ALA A 27 -38.13 -42.53 -6.38
CA ALA A 27 -36.98 -42.84 -7.22
C ALA A 27 -37.21 -43.16 -8.70
N GLN A 28 -36.79 -42.23 -9.55
CA GLN A 28 -36.30 -42.55 -10.88
C GLN A 28 -34.93 -41.90 -11.13
N LYS A 29 -33.93 -42.78 -11.13
CA LYS A 29 -32.71 -42.78 -11.93
C LYS A 29 -32.90 -42.02 -13.25
N LEU A 30 -32.11 -40.98 -13.48
CA LEU A 30 -31.94 -40.36 -14.79
C LEU A 30 -30.50 -40.53 -15.24
N ASP A 31 -30.35 -41.16 -16.40
CA ASP A 31 -29.10 -41.45 -17.07
C ASP A 31 -28.48 -40.16 -17.64
N ASN A 32 -27.19 -39.97 -17.32
CA ASN A 32 -26.38 -38.80 -17.63
C ASN A 32 -25.97 -38.75 -19.11
N LYS A 33 -26.48 -37.79 -19.90
CA LYS A 33 -25.98 -37.41 -21.24
C LYS A 33 -26.25 -35.93 -21.55
N ASN A 34 -25.57 -35.04 -20.84
CA ASN A 34 -24.94 -33.78 -21.32
C ASN A 34 -24.67 -32.86 -20.12
N PRO A 35 -23.41 -32.40 -19.90
CA PRO A 35 -23.10 -31.46 -18.83
C PRO A 35 -23.36 -29.99 -19.26
N PRO A 36 -23.95 -29.13 -18.40
CA PRO A 36 -23.80 -27.68 -18.46
C PRO A 36 -22.45 -27.23 -17.86
N PRO A 37 -22.01 -25.99 -18.10
CA PRO A 37 -20.61 -25.59 -18.04
C PRO A 37 -20.07 -25.58 -16.61
N THR A 38 -18.83 -26.07 -16.51
CA THR A 38 -17.96 -26.05 -15.35
C THR A 38 -17.72 -24.61 -14.91
N THR A 39 -18.36 -24.18 -13.82
CA THR A 39 -17.76 -23.18 -12.94
C THR A 39 -16.57 -23.86 -12.26
N THR A 40 -15.40 -23.26 -12.43
CA THR A 40 -14.13 -23.71 -11.87
C THR A 40 -14.25 -23.66 -10.35
N ALA A 41 -14.44 -24.83 -9.75
CA ALA A 41 -14.25 -25.02 -8.32
C ALA A 41 -12.77 -24.74 -8.01
N THR A 42 -12.52 -23.73 -7.18
CA THR A 42 -11.27 -23.65 -6.44
C THR A 42 -11.17 -24.93 -5.62
N THR A 43 -10.09 -25.68 -5.82
CA THR A 43 -9.84 -26.94 -5.13
C THR A 43 -9.70 -26.69 -3.63
N SER A 44 -10.69 -27.13 -2.85
CA SER A 44 -10.63 -27.32 -1.37
C SER A 44 -9.64 -28.42 -1.00
N GLY A 45 -8.39 -28.29 -1.43
CA GLY A 45 -7.33 -29.27 -1.18
C GLY A 45 -6.78 -29.23 0.25
N ASP A 46 -6.91 -28.10 0.96
CA ASP A 46 -6.10 -27.84 2.17
C ASP A 46 -6.89 -27.46 3.43
N ILE A 47 -8.24 -27.41 3.40
CA ILE A 47 -9.02 -27.12 4.63
C ILE A 47 -9.46 -28.44 5.28
N ASP A 48 -8.98 -28.68 6.51
CA ASP A 48 -9.46 -29.77 7.35
C ASP A 48 -10.77 -29.36 8.05
N PHE A 49 -11.89 -29.90 7.59
CA PHE A 49 -13.22 -29.66 8.18
C PHE A 49 -13.51 -30.56 9.39
N GLY A 50 -12.69 -31.60 9.66
CA GLY A 50 -12.86 -32.47 10.82
C GLY A 50 -13.90 -33.59 10.66
N ASP A 51 -14.66 -33.87 11.73
CA ASP A 51 -15.75 -34.85 11.79
C ASP A 51 -17.07 -34.27 12.36
N ASP A 52 -18.11 -35.09 12.51
CA ASP A 52 -19.42 -34.67 13.06
C ASP A 52 -19.60 -35.15 14.52
N SER A 53 -18.55 -35.09 15.35
CA SER A 53 -18.60 -35.58 16.73
C SER A 53 -19.19 -34.60 17.75
N GLY A 54 -19.46 -33.36 17.34
CA GLY A 54 -20.03 -32.29 18.15
C GLY A 54 -21.48 -32.53 18.55
N GLN A 55 -21.93 -31.90 19.63
CA GLN A 55 -23.34 -31.99 20.03
C GLN A 55 -24.26 -31.15 19.13
N TRP A 56 -23.67 -30.20 18.40
CA TRP A 56 -24.33 -29.28 17.48
C TRP A 56 -24.17 -29.69 16.00
N ALA A 57 -23.35 -30.70 15.73
CA ALA A 57 -23.14 -31.20 14.38
C ALA A 57 -24.45 -31.58 13.65
N ASN A 58 -24.57 -31.21 12.37
CA ASN A 58 -25.73 -31.47 11.50
C ASN A 58 -27.01 -30.73 11.90
N ASP A 59 -26.90 -29.54 12.50
CA ASP A 59 -28.05 -28.70 12.82
C ASP A 59 -28.35 -27.60 11.78
N GLY A 60 -27.46 -27.43 10.80
CA GLY A 60 -27.60 -26.56 9.65
C GLY A 60 -26.88 -25.21 9.78
N GLU A 61 -26.10 -24.99 10.83
CA GLU A 61 -25.17 -23.87 11.02
C GLU A 61 -23.74 -24.43 11.13
N CYS A 62 -22.70 -23.65 10.80
CA CYS A 62 -21.31 -24.05 11.03
C CYS A 62 -20.88 -23.65 12.44
N ASP A 63 -20.68 -24.62 13.32
CA ASP A 63 -20.30 -24.40 14.73
C ASP A 63 -18.79 -24.27 14.94
N ASP A 64 -17.98 -24.54 13.92
CA ASP A 64 -16.52 -24.48 14.00
C ASP A 64 -16.04 -23.01 14.05
N PRO A 65 -15.42 -22.56 15.15
CA PRO A 65 -14.99 -21.17 15.32
C PRO A 65 -13.98 -20.68 14.28
N ARG A 66 -13.31 -21.59 13.54
CA ARG A 66 -12.37 -21.23 12.47
C ARG A 66 -13.09 -20.66 11.23
N PHE A 67 -14.43 -20.66 11.22
CA PHE A 67 -15.25 -20.19 10.12
C PHE A 67 -16.15 -19.02 10.56
N THR A 68 -16.15 -17.94 9.78
CA THR A 68 -16.96 -16.74 10.03
C THR A 68 -17.91 -16.46 8.88
N GLY A 69 -19.11 -15.95 9.17
CA GLY A 69 -20.04 -15.51 8.14
C GLY A 69 -21.50 -15.79 8.49
N THR A 70 -22.39 -15.52 7.52
CA THR A 70 -23.84 -15.70 7.70
C THR A 70 -24.29 -17.14 7.89
N GLY A 71 -23.42 -18.12 7.55
CA GLY A 71 -23.65 -19.54 7.80
C GLY A 71 -23.03 -20.06 9.09
N SER A 72 -22.33 -19.23 9.88
CA SER A 72 -21.77 -19.64 11.18
C SER A 72 -22.84 -19.61 12.27
N ALA A 73 -22.68 -20.44 13.29
CA ALA A 73 -23.54 -20.45 14.45
C ALA A 73 -23.49 -19.11 15.21
N SER A 74 -24.58 -18.79 15.88
CA SER A 74 -24.69 -17.52 16.64
C SER A 74 -23.81 -17.47 17.89
N GLU A 75 -23.37 -18.61 18.41
CA GLU A 75 -22.46 -18.76 19.54
C GLU A 75 -21.41 -19.81 19.15
N LEU A 76 -20.17 -19.37 18.98
CA LEU A 76 -19.04 -20.22 18.62
C LEU A 76 -18.21 -20.49 19.87
N VAL A 77 -17.83 -21.76 20.09
CA VAL A 77 -16.97 -22.16 21.21
C VAL A 77 -15.85 -23.06 20.74
N ASP A 78 -14.66 -22.93 21.31
CA ASP A 78 -13.46 -23.71 20.92
C ASP A 78 -13.66 -25.22 21.04
N ASP A 79 -14.60 -25.66 21.91
CA ASP A 79 -14.98 -27.06 22.04
C ASP A 79 -15.57 -27.63 20.74
N ASP A 80 -16.01 -26.82 19.77
CA ASP A 80 -16.64 -27.26 18.52
C ASP A 80 -15.69 -27.21 17.29
N ILE A 81 -14.42 -26.86 17.48
CA ILE A 81 -13.38 -26.93 16.43
C ILE A 81 -13.30 -28.36 15.86
N LEU A 82 -13.39 -28.49 14.53
CA LEU A 82 -13.32 -29.76 13.77
C LEU A 82 -14.44 -30.76 14.07
N LYS A 83 -15.57 -30.32 14.66
CA LYS A 83 -16.63 -31.22 15.14
C LYS A 83 -17.97 -31.09 14.42
N ASP A 84 -18.04 -30.21 13.44
CA ASP A 84 -19.22 -29.97 12.62
C ASP A 84 -18.86 -29.91 11.12
N ALA A 85 -18.18 -30.95 10.64
CA ALA A 85 -17.62 -30.99 9.30
C ALA A 85 -18.68 -30.85 8.20
N THR A 86 -19.84 -31.50 8.36
CA THR A 86 -20.87 -31.53 7.32
C THR A 86 -21.47 -30.16 7.05
N ASP A 87 -21.80 -29.39 8.10
CA ASP A 87 -22.42 -28.08 7.93
C ASP A 87 -21.38 -27.00 7.59
N CYS A 88 -20.18 -27.05 8.18
CA CYS A 88 -19.09 -26.14 7.82
C CYS A 88 -18.61 -26.31 6.36
N GLN A 89 -18.51 -27.55 5.87
CA GLN A 89 -18.20 -27.78 4.46
C GLN A 89 -19.32 -27.26 3.56
N ALA A 90 -20.58 -27.51 3.91
CA ALA A 90 -21.72 -27.04 3.12
C ALA A 90 -21.82 -25.51 3.09
N ALA A 91 -21.58 -24.86 4.22
CA ALA A 91 -21.60 -23.41 4.35
C ALA A 91 -20.42 -22.75 3.61
N TYR A 92 -19.23 -23.38 3.62
CA TYR A 92 -18.05 -22.93 2.89
C TYR A 92 -18.25 -23.09 1.37
N ASP A 93 -18.73 -24.25 0.92
CA ASP A 93 -19.07 -24.50 -0.49
C ASP A 93 -20.16 -23.55 -1.00
N ALA A 94 -21.05 -23.10 -0.11
CA ALA A 94 -22.07 -22.10 -0.40
C ALA A 94 -21.55 -20.65 -0.37
N GLY A 95 -20.32 -20.41 0.08
CA GLY A 95 -19.74 -19.08 0.27
C GLY A 95 -20.42 -18.27 1.37
N THR A 96 -21.13 -18.93 2.29
CA THR A 96 -21.81 -18.28 3.43
C THR A 96 -20.94 -18.19 4.67
N VAL A 97 -19.83 -18.93 4.70
CA VAL A 97 -18.74 -18.78 5.68
C VAL A 97 -17.40 -18.74 4.98
N THR A 98 -16.45 -18.05 5.59
CA THR A 98 -15.04 -17.93 5.20
C THR A 98 -14.19 -18.64 6.25
N PHE A 99 -13.22 -19.43 5.81
CA PHE A 99 -12.24 -20.04 6.71
C PHE A 99 -11.16 -19.00 7.03
N GLU A 100 -11.05 -18.62 8.30
CA GLU A 100 -10.09 -17.60 8.76
C GLU A 100 -8.82 -18.20 9.36
N GLY A 101 -8.71 -19.54 9.42
CA GLY A 101 -7.60 -20.19 10.13
C GLY A 101 -7.75 -20.06 11.64
N GLU A 102 -6.75 -20.52 12.39
CA GLU A 102 -6.79 -20.66 13.87
C GLU A 102 -6.84 -19.34 14.68
N ASP A 103 -7.24 -18.21 14.07
CA ASP A 103 -7.22 -16.86 14.69
C ASP A 103 -8.60 -16.20 14.88
N ALA A 104 -9.69 -16.98 14.87
CA ALA A 104 -11.04 -16.48 15.17
C ALA A 104 -11.55 -16.91 16.57
N SER A 105 -10.78 -16.62 17.64
CA SER A 105 -11.30 -16.58 19.01
C SER A 105 -10.38 -15.74 19.90
N THR A 106 -10.88 -14.58 20.36
CA THR A 106 -10.17 -13.62 21.20
C THR A 106 -9.83 -14.20 22.58
N THR A 107 -8.69 -14.88 22.71
CA THR A 107 -7.76 -14.75 23.84
C THR A 107 -6.37 -15.24 23.39
N THR A 108 -5.42 -14.32 23.39
CA THR A 108 -4.01 -14.47 22.99
C THR A 108 -3.35 -15.72 23.61
N ALA A 109 -3.09 -16.72 22.77
CA ALA A 109 -2.18 -17.83 23.05
C ALA A 109 -1.46 -18.18 21.74
N THR A 110 -0.38 -17.46 21.49
CA THR A 110 0.52 -17.60 20.35
C THR A 110 1.05 -19.03 20.30
N THR A 111 0.71 -19.78 19.25
CA THR A 111 1.44 -21.00 18.90
C THR A 111 2.76 -20.56 18.26
N THR A 112 3.77 -20.37 19.10
CA THR A 112 5.13 -20.10 18.65
C THR A 112 5.69 -21.34 17.95
N THR A 113 6.06 -21.15 16.69
CA THR A 113 7.00 -22.03 16.01
C THR A 113 8.28 -22.05 16.87
N PRO A 114 8.80 -23.22 17.28
CA PRO A 114 10.01 -23.27 18.11
C PRO A 114 11.17 -22.66 17.33
N ARG A 115 11.66 -21.49 17.77
CA ARG A 115 12.91 -20.89 17.27
C ARG A 115 14.04 -21.90 17.50
N THR A 116 14.84 -22.14 16.48
CA THR A 116 16.00 -23.02 16.61
C THR A 116 17.13 -22.27 17.31
N VAL A 117 18.07 -22.99 17.94
CA VAL A 117 19.20 -22.38 18.67
C VAL A 117 20.00 -21.42 17.77
N ASP A 118 20.01 -21.68 16.46
CA ASP A 118 20.70 -20.87 15.46
C ASP A 118 20.04 -19.49 15.25
N ASP A 119 18.78 -19.29 15.68
CA ASP A 119 18.01 -18.05 15.50
C ASP A 119 18.05 -17.12 16.73
N ILE A 120 18.79 -17.48 17.79
CA ILE A 120 18.82 -16.74 19.06
C ILE A 120 20.22 -16.18 19.30
N ALA A 121 20.30 -14.85 19.39
CA ALA A 121 21.52 -14.15 19.79
C ALA A 121 21.69 -14.20 21.32
N PHE A 122 22.45 -15.19 21.81
CA PHE A 122 22.75 -15.37 23.24
C PHE A 122 23.75 -14.35 23.81
N GLY A 123 24.56 -13.70 22.96
CA GLY A 123 25.51 -12.67 23.38
C GLY A 123 26.92 -13.18 23.67
N ASP A 124 27.58 -12.63 24.70
CA ASP A 124 28.90 -13.03 25.19
C ASP A 124 28.89 -13.40 26.70
N ASP A 125 30.05 -13.69 27.29
CA ASP A 125 30.21 -14.05 28.72
C ASP A 125 30.88 -12.91 29.53
N SER A 126 30.55 -11.66 29.25
CA SER A 126 31.24 -10.49 29.85
C SER A 126 30.69 -10.03 31.21
N GLY A 127 29.58 -10.62 31.69
CA GLY A 127 28.90 -10.26 32.94
C GLY A 127 29.62 -10.70 34.22
N GLU A 128 29.26 -10.11 35.37
CA GLU A 128 29.79 -10.56 36.68
C GLU A 128 29.31 -11.97 37.03
N TRP A 129 28.12 -12.33 36.54
CA TRP A 129 27.43 -13.59 36.81
C TRP A 129 27.58 -14.63 35.69
N ALA A 130 28.27 -14.30 34.61
CA ALA A 130 28.48 -15.21 33.49
C ALA A 130 29.16 -16.53 33.91
N ASN A 131 28.70 -17.66 33.36
CA ASN A 131 29.24 -19.02 33.63
C ASN A 131 29.06 -19.51 35.08
N ASP A 132 28.00 -19.10 35.79
CA ASP A 132 27.71 -19.55 37.15
C ASP A 132 26.73 -20.73 37.24
N GLY A 133 26.13 -21.12 36.12
CA GLY A 133 25.21 -22.24 35.95
C GLY A 133 23.73 -21.88 35.98
N GLU A 134 23.37 -20.59 36.06
CA GLU A 134 22.04 -20.03 35.84
C GLU A 134 22.08 -19.12 34.61
N CYS A 135 20.95 -18.87 33.93
CA CYS A 135 20.88 -17.89 32.85
C CYS A 135 20.52 -16.51 33.42
N ASP A 136 21.48 -15.58 33.44
CA ASP A 136 21.31 -14.24 34.02
C ASP A 136 20.69 -13.22 33.06
N ASP A 137 20.56 -13.58 31.79
CA ASP A 137 19.96 -12.71 30.79
C ASP A 137 18.44 -12.55 31.03
N PRO A 138 17.95 -11.34 31.36
CA PRO A 138 16.54 -11.10 31.68
C PRO A 138 15.59 -11.35 30.50
N ARG A 139 16.14 -11.57 29.30
CA ARG A 139 15.34 -11.97 28.14
C ARG A 139 14.83 -13.41 28.26
N PHE A 140 15.44 -14.23 29.11
CA PHE A 140 15.05 -15.62 29.29
C PHE A 140 14.25 -15.82 30.59
N THR A 141 13.20 -16.63 30.49
CA THR A 141 12.32 -16.99 31.60
C THR A 141 12.25 -18.49 31.75
N GLY A 142 12.19 -19.01 32.98
CA GLY A 142 12.05 -20.44 33.23
C GLY A 142 12.81 -20.91 34.46
N THR A 143 12.84 -22.22 34.68
CA THR A 143 13.50 -22.83 35.84
C THR A 143 15.02 -22.78 35.79
N GLY A 144 15.61 -22.53 34.61
CA GLY A 144 17.05 -22.32 34.43
C GLY A 144 17.47 -20.86 34.46
N ALA A 145 16.54 -19.90 34.62
CA ALA A 145 16.86 -18.49 34.70
C ALA A 145 17.23 -18.09 36.13
N ALA A 146 18.11 -17.10 36.27
CA ALA A 146 18.54 -16.56 37.54
C ALA A 146 17.35 -16.02 38.34
N SER A 147 17.41 -16.18 39.66
CA SER A 147 16.32 -15.73 40.55
C SER A 147 16.23 -14.21 40.70
N GLU A 148 17.31 -13.50 40.42
CA GLU A 148 17.40 -12.04 40.38
C GLU A 148 17.97 -11.67 39.02
N GLN A 149 17.13 -11.09 38.15
CA GLN A 149 17.53 -10.70 36.80
C GLN A 149 17.74 -9.19 36.76
N LEU A 150 18.88 -8.75 36.23
CA LEU A 150 19.21 -7.34 36.09
C LEU A 150 19.30 -6.96 34.61
N THR A 151 18.77 -5.79 34.25
CA THR A 151 18.84 -5.27 32.87
C THR A 151 20.27 -5.10 32.37
N GLU A 152 21.25 -4.96 33.27
CA GLU A 152 22.65 -4.87 32.89
C GLU A 152 23.26 -6.20 32.42
N ASP A 153 22.59 -7.34 32.64
CA ASP A 153 23.06 -8.69 32.29
C ASP A 153 22.50 -9.21 30.95
N VAL A 154 21.76 -8.37 30.22
CA VAL A 154 21.31 -8.66 28.85
C VAL A 154 22.50 -9.02 27.96
N MET A 155 22.45 -10.18 27.30
CA MET A 155 23.47 -10.70 26.38
C MET A 155 24.85 -10.95 27.00
N LYS A 156 24.97 -11.07 28.32
CA LYS A 156 26.27 -11.17 29.00
C LYS A 156 26.57 -12.52 29.64
N ASP A 157 25.67 -13.48 29.48
CA ASP A 157 25.78 -14.84 30.00
C ASP A 157 25.39 -15.89 28.94
N ALA A 158 26.06 -15.80 27.78
CA ALA A 158 25.70 -16.59 26.62
C ALA A 158 25.82 -18.10 26.84
N THR A 159 26.88 -18.56 27.53
CA THR A 159 27.15 -19.98 27.72
C THR A 159 26.05 -20.67 28.54
N ASP A 160 25.60 -20.08 29.64
CA ASP A 160 24.58 -20.69 30.50
C ASP A 160 23.17 -20.50 29.94
N CYS A 161 22.86 -19.35 29.32
CA CYS A 161 21.60 -19.12 28.63
C CYS A 161 21.40 -20.06 27.42
N GLN A 162 22.44 -20.32 26.63
CA GLN A 162 22.37 -21.30 25.55
C GLN A 162 22.14 -22.70 26.10
N ALA A 163 22.91 -23.12 27.12
CA ALA A 163 22.76 -24.44 27.72
C ALA A 163 21.37 -24.63 28.36
N ALA A 164 20.84 -23.61 29.03
CA ALA A 164 19.53 -23.64 29.65
C ALA A 164 18.39 -23.68 28.60
N PHE A 165 18.56 -23.00 27.46
CA PHE A 165 17.62 -22.99 26.34
C PHE A 165 17.62 -24.34 25.60
N GLU A 166 18.81 -24.89 25.30
CA GLU A 166 18.97 -26.23 24.72
C GLU A 166 18.38 -27.33 25.62
N ALA A 167 18.47 -27.15 26.95
CA ALA A 167 17.86 -28.03 27.92
C ALA A 167 16.33 -27.85 28.07
N GLY A 168 15.75 -26.83 27.43
CA GLY A 168 14.34 -26.46 27.55
C GLY A 168 13.94 -25.97 28.94
N THR A 169 14.91 -25.49 29.72
CA THR A 169 14.70 -25.00 31.09
C THR A 169 14.49 -23.49 31.16
N VAL A 170 14.79 -22.78 30.07
CA VAL A 170 14.39 -21.40 29.83
C VAL A 170 13.78 -21.23 28.43
N THR A 171 12.93 -20.22 28.29
CA THR A 171 12.31 -19.75 27.05
C THR A 171 12.54 -18.25 26.91
N LEU A 172 12.75 -17.75 25.69
CA LEU A 172 12.80 -16.31 25.43
C LEU A 172 11.43 -15.69 25.75
N ALA A 173 11.37 -14.67 26.58
CA ALA A 173 10.13 -14.01 26.94
C ALA A 173 9.58 -13.19 25.77
N GLU A 174 8.26 -13.21 25.54
CA GLU A 174 7.62 -12.49 24.43
C GLU A 174 7.68 -10.95 24.58
N ASP A 175 8.12 -10.45 25.73
CA ASP A 175 8.37 -9.03 26.02
C ASP A 175 9.87 -8.72 26.18
N SER A 176 10.72 -9.66 25.82
CA SER A 176 12.15 -9.46 25.82
C SER A 176 12.63 -9.15 24.41
N THR A 177 12.85 -7.86 24.22
CA THR A 177 13.48 -7.28 23.05
C THR A 177 14.69 -8.12 22.63
N SER A 178 14.51 -8.80 21.50
CA SER A 178 15.58 -9.23 20.62
C SER A 178 16.49 -8.03 20.39
N ILE A 179 17.63 -7.97 21.07
CA ILE A 179 18.76 -7.15 20.61
C ILE A 179 19.23 -7.81 19.32
N GLY A 180 18.63 -7.39 18.21
CA GLY A 180 18.67 -8.07 16.92
C GLY A 180 17.44 -7.78 16.06
N ASP A 181 16.32 -7.35 16.64
CA ASP A 181 15.23 -6.68 15.93
C ASP A 181 15.25 -5.20 16.32
N VAL A 182 15.49 -4.36 15.32
CA VAL A 182 15.14 -2.94 15.39
C VAL A 182 13.66 -2.91 15.77
N GLU A 183 13.33 -2.31 16.92
CA GLU A 183 11.97 -1.83 17.16
C GLU A 183 11.60 -1.00 15.94
N ILE A 184 10.69 -1.51 15.10
CA ILE A 184 9.93 -0.62 14.24
C ILE A 184 9.09 0.18 15.23
N ALA A 185 9.63 1.36 15.57
CA ALA A 185 8.90 2.45 16.19
C ALA A 185 7.53 2.47 15.53
N THR A 186 6.46 2.29 16.31
CA THR A 186 5.14 2.57 15.77
C THR A 186 5.16 4.01 15.23
N PRO A 187 4.36 4.39 14.22
CA PRO A 187 4.44 5.72 13.61
C PRO A 187 4.45 6.88 14.63
N ILE A 188 3.88 6.65 15.83
CA ILE A 188 3.91 7.57 16.96
C ILE A 188 5.27 7.64 17.69
N ASP A 189 6.01 6.55 17.83
CA ASP A 189 7.33 6.53 18.48
C ASP A 189 8.41 7.20 17.61
N ALA A 190 8.14 7.35 16.31
CA ALA A 190 8.98 8.10 15.37
C ALA A 190 8.79 9.63 15.46
N ILE A 191 7.70 10.09 16.08
CA ILE A 191 7.38 11.51 16.19
C ILE A 191 8.03 12.10 17.45
N ASN A 192 8.92 13.08 17.26
CA ASN A 192 9.46 13.84 18.37
C ASN A 192 8.45 14.87 18.89
N PHE A 193 7.60 14.47 19.85
CA PHE A 193 6.65 15.37 20.53
C PHE A 193 7.32 16.40 21.45
N GLY A 194 8.62 16.27 21.77
CA GLY A 194 9.34 17.24 22.61
C GLY A 194 9.07 17.13 24.12
N ASP A 195 8.87 18.27 24.80
CA ASP A 195 8.66 18.36 26.26
C ASP A 195 7.48 19.27 26.67
N ASP A 196 7.11 19.33 27.95
CA ASP A 196 6.00 20.17 28.45
C ASP A 196 6.46 21.56 28.99
N SER A 197 7.42 22.22 28.32
CA SER A 197 8.07 23.42 28.91
C SER A 197 7.47 24.79 28.57
N SER A 198 6.40 24.86 27.75
CA SER A 198 5.69 26.11 27.43
C SER A 198 4.70 26.53 28.54
N GLU A 199 4.16 27.75 28.45
CA GLU A 199 3.10 28.21 29.38
C GLU A 199 1.71 27.66 29.05
N TRP A 200 1.58 27.10 27.85
CA TRP A 200 0.36 26.52 27.30
C TRP A 200 0.31 24.99 27.43
N ALA A 201 1.45 24.34 27.72
CA ALA A 201 1.49 22.90 27.91
C ALA A 201 0.49 22.36 28.96
N LYS A 202 -0.13 21.21 28.67
CA LYS A 202 -1.12 20.51 29.52
C LYS A 202 -2.43 21.26 29.71
N ASP A 203 -2.93 21.92 28.67
CA ASP A 203 -4.19 22.64 28.69
C ASP A 203 -5.33 21.97 27.90
N GLU A 204 -5.11 20.73 27.45
CA GLU A 204 -6.01 19.85 26.69
C GLU A 204 -6.12 20.18 25.18
N GLU A 205 -5.27 21.06 24.67
CA GLU A 205 -5.07 21.36 23.24
C GLU A 205 -3.61 21.10 22.86
N CYS A 206 -3.31 20.78 21.60
CA CYS A 206 -1.92 20.66 21.12
C CYS A 206 -1.41 22.02 20.62
N ASP A 207 -0.45 22.61 21.33
CA ASP A 207 0.10 23.93 21.00
C ASP A 207 1.23 23.92 19.96
N ASP A 208 1.77 22.74 19.65
CA ASP A 208 2.89 22.61 18.73
C ASP A 208 2.42 22.92 17.28
N PRO A 209 2.93 23.97 16.64
CA PRO A 209 2.51 24.40 15.30
C PRO A 209 2.84 23.37 14.20
N ARG A 210 3.66 22.37 14.52
CA ARG A 210 3.86 21.22 13.63
C ARG A 210 2.66 20.29 13.61
N PHE A 211 1.60 20.51 14.39
CA PHE A 211 0.39 19.69 14.36
C PHE A 211 -0.83 20.51 13.92
N THR A 212 -1.71 19.88 13.15
CA THR A 212 -2.93 20.47 12.59
C THR A 212 -4.12 19.56 12.87
N GLY A 213 -5.30 20.13 13.09
CA GLY A 213 -6.53 19.36 13.30
C GLY A 213 -7.39 19.89 14.43
N PRO A 214 -8.58 19.29 14.66
CA PRO A 214 -9.53 19.73 15.69
C PRO A 214 -9.01 19.66 17.14
N GLY A 215 -7.92 18.94 17.40
CA GLY A 215 -7.24 18.91 18.70
C GLY A 215 -6.08 19.90 18.83
N ALA A 216 -5.79 20.70 17.80
CA ALA A 216 -4.73 21.70 17.82
C ALA A 216 -5.23 23.03 18.38
N ALA A 217 -4.37 23.78 19.06
CA ALA A 217 -4.67 25.09 19.59
C ALA A 217 -5.03 26.07 18.46
N ALA A 218 -6.01 26.94 18.72
CA ALA A 218 -6.51 27.89 17.71
C ALA A 218 -5.52 29.02 17.38
N GLU A 219 -4.63 29.36 18.32
CA GLU A 219 -3.54 30.32 18.14
C GLU A 219 -2.21 29.59 18.35
N GLN A 220 -1.52 29.24 17.26
CA GLN A 220 -0.23 28.54 17.32
C GLN A 220 0.93 29.54 17.23
N LEU A 221 2.02 29.28 17.95
CA LEU A 221 3.23 30.11 17.96
C LEU A 221 4.46 29.24 17.68
N ASP A 222 5.37 29.71 16.82
CA ASP A 222 6.66 29.02 16.54
C ASP A 222 7.50 28.73 17.79
N ALA A 223 7.29 29.49 18.87
CA ALA A 223 7.97 29.29 20.15
C ALA A 223 7.56 27.98 20.85
N ASP A 224 6.43 27.40 20.45
CA ASP A 224 5.83 26.20 21.03
C ASP A 224 6.14 24.93 20.21
N ILE A 225 7.05 25.01 19.23
CA ILE A 225 7.61 23.83 18.54
C ILE A 225 8.29 22.89 19.54
N GLU A 226 7.95 21.60 19.48
CA GLU A 226 8.42 20.56 20.41
C GLU A 226 8.11 20.92 21.88
N LYS A 227 7.02 21.65 22.09
CA LYS A 227 6.44 21.93 23.39
C LYS A 227 5.07 21.26 23.47
N ASP A 228 4.59 21.10 24.70
CA ASP A 228 3.29 20.49 24.97
C ASP A 228 3.17 19.02 24.50
N ALA A 229 4.25 18.27 24.74
CA ALA A 229 4.36 16.87 24.32
C ALA A 229 3.26 15.95 24.87
N THR A 230 2.67 16.28 26.02
CA THR A 230 1.61 15.47 26.62
C THR A 230 0.32 15.55 25.82
N ASP A 231 -0.13 16.74 25.46
CA ASP A 231 -1.41 16.93 24.80
C ASP A 231 -1.30 16.72 23.30
N CYS A 232 -0.18 17.08 22.67
CA CYS A 232 0.10 16.75 21.26
C CYS A 232 0.17 15.24 21.00
N ARG A 233 0.78 14.46 21.90
CA ARG A 233 0.77 12.99 21.79
C ARG A 233 -0.63 12.43 21.98
N ALA A 234 -1.37 12.89 23.00
CA ALA A 234 -2.72 12.41 23.26
C ALA A 234 -3.70 12.75 22.12
N ALA A 235 -3.57 13.94 21.53
CA ALA A 235 -4.35 14.37 20.39
C ALA A 235 -3.98 13.58 19.12
N TYR A 236 -2.70 13.25 18.92
CA TYR A 236 -2.24 12.42 17.80
C TYR A 236 -2.74 10.96 17.95
N GLU A 237 -2.64 10.36 19.14
CA GLU A 237 -3.20 9.03 19.45
C GLU A 237 -4.72 8.98 19.26
N ALA A 238 -5.41 10.07 19.56
CA ALA A 238 -6.84 10.20 19.36
C ALA A 238 -7.23 10.49 17.90
N GLY A 239 -6.25 10.71 17.01
CA GLY A 239 -6.46 11.10 15.62
C GLY A 239 -7.11 12.47 15.46
N THR A 240 -7.02 13.34 16.47
CA THR A 240 -7.58 14.70 16.43
C THR A 240 -6.56 15.74 15.96
N VAL A 241 -5.29 15.38 15.86
CA VAL A 241 -4.26 16.16 15.17
C VAL A 241 -3.35 15.28 14.30
N THR A 242 -2.79 15.86 13.25
CA THR A 242 -1.84 15.29 12.29
C THR A 242 -0.63 16.21 12.15
N LEU A 243 0.56 15.72 11.79
CA LEU A 243 1.73 16.59 11.64
C LEU A 243 1.57 17.47 10.38
N ALA A 244 1.53 18.78 10.58
CA ALA A 244 1.54 19.81 9.55
C ALA A 244 2.83 19.72 8.73
N GLY A 245 2.70 19.40 7.44
CA GLY A 245 3.82 19.06 6.55
C GLY A 245 3.72 17.64 5.98
N GLU A 246 2.84 16.79 6.51
CA GLU A 246 2.48 15.48 5.94
C GLU A 246 1.31 15.59 4.93
N GLY A 247 1.40 16.58 4.04
CA GLY A 247 0.59 16.64 2.82
C GLY A 247 1.27 16.01 1.60
N ASP A 248 2.58 15.75 1.70
CA ASP A 248 3.40 15.12 0.66
C ASP A 248 4.56 14.36 1.34
N ILE A 249 4.33 13.11 1.74
CA ILE A 249 5.40 12.12 1.78
C ILE A 249 5.00 10.98 0.83
N PRO A 250 5.88 10.62 -0.12
CA PRO A 250 5.65 9.52 -1.03
C PRO A 250 5.32 8.25 -0.24
N VAL A 251 4.57 7.37 -0.91
CA VAL A 251 4.63 5.92 -0.73
C VAL A 251 5.98 5.55 -0.10
N THR A 252 5.95 4.98 1.11
CA THR A 252 7.08 4.19 1.58
C THR A 252 7.27 3.08 0.56
N VAL A 253 8.09 3.37 -0.45
CA VAL A 253 8.86 2.34 -1.10
C VAL A 253 9.60 1.72 0.07
N THR A 254 9.28 0.48 0.39
CA THR A 254 10.23 -0.40 1.06
C THR A 254 11.44 -0.47 0.14
N LEU A 255 12.29 0.56 0.21
CA LEU A 255 13.66 0.45 -0.24
C LEU A 255 14.19 -0.77 0.51
N PRO A 256 14.82 -1.73 -0.18
CA PRO A 256 15.47 -2.83 0.52
C PRO A 256 16.38 -2.22 1.59
N ASP A 257 16.28 -2.65 2.86
CA ASP A 257 17.04 -2.09 3.98
C ASP A 257 18.46 -1.71 3.55
N ILE A 258 18.67 -0.41 3.27
CA ILE A 258 19.90 0.04 2.62
C ILE A 258 20.98 0.02 3.70
N ASN A 259 21.90 -0.93 3.60
CA ASN A 259 23.07 -0.97 4.47
C ASN A 259 24.08 0.10 4.04
N PHE A 260 24.01 1.28 4.68
CA PHE A 260 24.94 2.40 4.47
C PHE A 260 26.38 2.10 4.90
N GLY A 261 26.60 1.10 5.76
CA GLY A 261 27.93 0.70 6.23
C GLY A 261 28.46 1.53 7.40
N ASP A 262 29.74 1.89 7.37
CA ASP A 262 30.45 2.67 8.40
C ASP A 262 31.14 3.93 7.82
N ASP A 263 31.91 4.66 8.63
CA ASP A 263 32.66 5.86 8.21
C ASP A 263 34.19 5.60 8.16
N SER A 264 34.60 4.47 7.57
CA SER A 264 36.00 4.00 7.65
C SER A 264 36.93 4.48 6.52
N SER A 265 36.43 5.17 5.48
CA SER A 265 37.26 5.67 4.37
C SER A 265 38.01 6.96 4.73
N GLU A 266 38.92 7.40 3.84
CA GLU A 266 39.60 8.70 3.99
C GLU A 266 38.72 9.88 3.56
N TRP A 267 37.62 9.59 2.87
CA TRP A 267 36.68 10.56 2.30
C TRP A 267 35.39 10.69 3.13
N ALA A 268 35.14 9.76 4.06
CA ALA A 268 33.99 9.82 4.95
C ALA A 268 33.86 11.14 5.74
N ASN A 269 32.64 11.62 5.92
CA ASN A 269 32.29 12.86 6.65
C ASN A 269 32.89 14.14 6.01
N ASP A 270 33.03 14.18 4.69
CA ASP A 270 33.48 15.37 3.95
C ASP A 270 32.35 16.20 3.34
N GLY A 271 31.11 15.69 3.42
CA GLY A 271 29.88 16.33 2.98
C GLY A 271 29.41 15.94 1.57
N GLU A 272 30.08 15.00 0.92
CA GLU A 272 29.64 14.33 -0.31
C GLU A 272 29.46 12.83 -0.02
N CYS A 273 28.58 12.14 -0.76
CA CYS A 273 28.43 10.69 -0.66
C CYS A 273 29.42 9.98 -1.58
N ASP A 274 30.42 9.30 -1.00
CA ASP A 274 31.48 8.60 -1.75
C ASP A 274 31.15 7.16 -2.14
N ASP A 275 30.02 6.64 -1.65
CA ASP A 275 29.61 5.27 -1.90
C ASP A 275 29.05 5.12 -3.33
N PRO A 276 29.69 4.31 -4.21
CA PRO A 276 29.24 4.11 -5.59
C PRO A 276 27.84 3.52 -5.72
N ARG A 277 27.25 2.98 -4.64
CA ARG A 277 25.86 2.50 -4.64
C ARG A 277 24.84 3.64 -4.61
N PHE A 278 25.27 4.90 -4.58
CA PHE A 278 24.41 6.08 -4.58
C PHE A 278 24.79 7.04 -5.71
N ALA A 279 23.79 7.63 -6.36
CA ALA A 279 23.97 8.56 -7.47
C ALA A 279 23.12 9.83 -7.28
N GLY A 280 23.68 11.00 -7.56
CA GLY A 280 22.95 12.27 -7.59
C GLY A 280 23.85 13.48 -7.38
N ALA A 281 23.21 14.64 -7.15
CA ALA A 281 23.91 15.91 -6.91
C ALA A 281 24.70 15.93 -5.59
N GLY A 282 24.36 15.04 -4.65
CA GLY A 282 25.09 14.84 -3.40
C GLY A 282 26.19 13.78 -3.47
N SER A 283 26.41 13.12 -4.62
CA SER A 283 27.48 12.12 -4.78
C SER A 283 28.82 12.80 -5.07
N ALA A 284 29.90 12.16 -4.61
CA ALA A 284 31.26 12.60 -4.90
C ALA A 284 31.54 12.58 -6.42
N SER A 285 32.42 13.49 -6.85
CA SER A 285 32.77 13.61 -8.28
C SER A 285 33.61 12.45 -8.83
N GLU A 286 34.27 11.69 -7.95
CA GLU A 286 35.03 10.48 -8.27
C GLU A 286 34.64 9.38 -7.27
N LEU A 287 33.93 8.36 -7.74
CA LEU A 287 33.46 7.24 -6.94
C LEU A 287 34.39 6.04 -7.11
N LEU A 288 34.77 5.38 -6.02
CA LEU A 288 35.63 4.19 -6.03
C LEU A 288 34.94 3.03 -5.33
N ASP A 289 35.02 1.82 -5.90
CA ASP A 289 34.51 0.59 -5.28
C ASP A 289 35.08 0.34 -3.88
N ALA A 290 36.26 0.89 -3.60
CA ALA A 290 36.90 0.80 -2.30
C ALA A 290 36.10 1.51 -1.19
N ASP A 291 35.19 2.42 -1.54
CA ASP A 291 34.44 3.28 -0.63
C ASP A 291 32.98 2.83 -0.45
N ILE A 292 32.61 1.68 -1.04
CA ILE A 292 31.33 1.00 -0.79
C ILE A 292 31.14 0.74 0.71
N GLY A 293 30.09 1.34 1.28
CA GLY A 293 29.70 1.20 2.67
C GLY A 293 30.68 1.82 3.66
N LYS A 294 31.42 2.86 3.26
CA LYS A 294 32.45 3.49 4.10
C LYS A 294 32.27 4.98 4.34
N ASP A 295 31.15 5.52 3.86
CA ASP A 295 30.76 6.90 4.04
C ASP A 295 29.26 6.97 4.40
N ALA A 296 28.92 6.26 5.46
CA ALA A 296 27.54 6.05 5.84
C ALA A 296 26.83 7.36 6.22
N THR A 297 27.52 8.24 6.95
CA THR A 297 26.94 9.49 7.46
C THR A 297 26.52 10.43 6.33
N ASP A 298 27.38 10.67 5.34
CA ASP A 298 27.09 11.62 4.26
C ASP A 298 26.14 11.01 3.23
N CYS A 299 26.25 9.70 2.91
CA CYS A 299 25.29 9.02 2.04
C CYS A 299 23.88 8.93 2.62
N GLN A 300 23.75 8.72 3.93
CA GLN A 300 22.45 8.77 4.59
C GLN A 300 21.88 10.20 4.59
N ALA A 301 22.71 11.20 4.90
CA ALA A 301 22.29 12.60 4.89
C ALA A 301 21.86 13.06 3.49
N ALA A 302 22.59 12.66 2.45
CA ALA A 302 22.29 12.99 1.07
C ALA A 302 21.02 12.27 0.58
N LEU A 303 20.80 11.02 0.98
CA LEU A 303 19.56 10.29 0.65
C LEU A 303 18.35 10.95 1.33
N ASN A 304 18.47 11.31 2.60
CA ASN A 304 17.40 12.00 3.35
C ASN A 304 17.11 13.39 2.80
N ALA A 305 18.13 14.08 2.29
CA ALA A 305 17.99 15.36 1.61
C ALA A 305 17.44 15.23 0.18
N GLY A 306 17.26 14.01 -0.33
CA GLY A 306 16.84 13.73 -1.70
C GLY A 306 17.88 14.13 -2.76
N THR A 307 19.14 14.35 -2.38
CA THR A 307 20.20 14.78 -3.30
C THR A 307 20.95 13.61 -3.94
N VAL A 308 20.79 12.39 -3.40
CA VAL A 308 21.23 11.13 -4.02
C VAL A 308 20.11 10.09 -3.99
N SER A 309 20.21 9.07 -4.83
CA SER A 309 19.34 7.90 -4.88
C SER A 309 20.18 6.62 -4.83
N PHE A 310 19.67 5.59 -4.15
CA PHE A 310 20.34 4.28 -4.09
C PHE A 310 20.14 3.52 -5.40
N VAL A 311 21.24 3.12 -6.03
CA VAL A 311 21.27 2.43 -7.32
C VAL A 311 21.68 0.95 -7.22
N GLY A 312 21.79 0.41 -5.99
CA GLY A 312 22.12 -0.99 -5.74
C GLY A 312 23.62 -1.32 -5.73
N GLU A 313 23.96 -2.59 -5.47
CA GLU A 313 25.35 -3.08 -5.61
C GLU A 313 25.77 -2.99 -7.08
N GLY A 314 26.47 -1.90 -7.43
CA GLY A 314 27.10 -1.74 -8.74
C GLY A 314 26.75 -0.45 -9.48
N GLY A 315 26.78 0.72 -8.83
CA GLY A 315 26.72 2.02 -9.52
C GLY A 315 27.99 2.37 -10.32
N ALA A 316 28.56 1.37 -11.00
CA ALA A 316 29.29 1.52 -12.23
C ALA A 316 28.60 0.64 -13.28
N ALA A 317 28.13 1.23 -14.38
CA ALA A 317 27.39 0.62 -15.49
C ALA A 317 28.14 -0.54 -16.20
N ALA A 318 28.44 -1.63 -15.51
CA ALA A 318 29.35 -2.67 -15.99
C ALA A 318 28.90 -4.12 -15.77
N ASP A 319 27.73 -4.39 -15.18
CA ASP A 319 27.29 -5.79 -14.97
C ASP A 319 25.79 -6.05 -15.19
N VAL A 320 25.15 -5.28 -16.09
CA VAL A 320 23.85 -5.69 -16.65
C VAL A 320 24.13 -6.69 -17.78
N ASP A 321 23.66 -7.93 -17.64
CA ASP A 321 23.67 -8.91 -18.73
C ASP A 321 22.55 -8.58 -19.73
N TYR A 322 22.88 -7.71 -20.69
CA TYR A 322 21.99 -7.33 -21.79
C TYR A 322 21.63 -8.51 -22.72
N GLY A 323 22.36 -9.63 -22.64
CA GLY A 323 22.09 -10.83 -23.43
C GLY A 323 22.61 -10.76 -24.87
N ASP A 324 21.80 -11.20 -25.83
CA ASP A 324 22.12 -11.22 -27.27
C ASP A 324 21.10 -10.44 -28.12
N ASP A 325 21.23 -10.47 -29.46
CA ASP A 325 20.34 -9.77 -30.40
C ASP A 325 19.55 -10.78 -31.26
N THR A 326 18.90 -11.77 -30.63
CA THR A 326 18.27 -12.89 -31.36
C THR A 326 16.74 -12.85 -31.48
N SER A 327 16.06 -11.89 -30.86
CA SER A 327 14.62 -11.70 -31.06
C SER A 327 14.29 -11.17 -32.45
N GLU A 328 13.00 -11.19 -32.83
CA GLU A 328 12.55 -10.57 -34.09
C GLU A 328 12.49 -9.04 -34.03
N TRP A 329 12.53 -8.50 -32.81
CA TRP A 329 12.46 -7.07 -32.51
C TRP A 329 13.84 -6.44 -32.25
N ALA A 330 14.87 -7.26 -32.01
CA ALA A 330 16.24 -6.78 -31.81
C ALA A 330 16.76 -5.85 -32.92
N ASN A 331 17.46 -4.78 -32.52
CA ASN A 331 18.04 -3.75 -33.41
C ASN A 331 16.99 -2.93 -34.19
N ASP A 332 15.81 -2.71 -33.64
CA ASP A 332 14.80 -1.84 -34.25
C ASP A 332 14.81 -0.39 -33.73
N GLY A 333 15.60 -0.14 -32.68
CA GLY A 333 15.83 1.17 -32.07
C GLY A 333 15.07 1.41 -30.77
N GLU A 334 14.34 0.43 -30.26
CA GLU A 334 13.69 0.41 -28.94
C GLU A 334 14.24 -0.76 -28.13
N CYS A 335 14.28 -0.67 -26.80
CA CYS A 335 14.68 -1.79 -25.95
C CYS A 335 13.47 -2.72 -25.71
N ASP A 336 13.50 -3.93 -26.24
CA ASP A 336 12.40 -4.90 -26.13
C ASP A 336 12.49 -5.82 -24.91
N ASP A 337 13.57 -5.73 -24.14
CA ASP A 337 13.80 -6.59 -22.98
C ASP A 337 12.91 -6.15 -21.80
N PRO A 338 11.97 -7.00 -21.33
CA PRO A 338 11.06 -6.68 -20.23
C PRO A 338 11.73 -6.40 -18.89
N ARG A 339 13.04 -6.67 -18.75
CA ARG A 339 13.83 -6.33 -17.56
C ARG A 339 14.23 -4.85 -17.52
N PHE A 340 13.83 -4.03 -18.49
CA PHE A 340 14.12 -2.60 -18.57
C PHE A 340 12.83 -1.76 -18.61
N SER A 341 12.94 -0.49 -18.19
CA SER A 341 11.84 0.49 -18.25
C SER A 341 12.35 1.86 -18.71
N GLY A 342 11.49 2.70 -19.30
CA GLY A 342 11.83 4.07 -19.71
C GLY A 342 11.33 4.44 -21.11
N THR A 343 11.63 5.66 -21.56
CA THR A 343 11.19 6.19 -22.86
C THR A 343 11.91 5.57 -24.07
N GLY A 344 13.02 4.87 -23.83
CA GLY A 344 13.73 4.08 -24.83
C GLY A 344 13.34 2.60 -24.85
N VAL A 345 12.32 2.19 -24.09
CA VAL A 345 11.80 0.82 -24.01
C VAL A 345 10.56 0.69 -24.89
N ALA A 346 10.42 -0.45 -25.56
CA ALA A 346 9.30 -0.73 -26.45
C ALA A 346 7.97 -0.67 -25.70
N SER A 347 6.93 -0.18 -26.38
CA SER A 347 5.59 -0.06 -25.80
C SER A 347 4.88 -1.40 -25.59
N GLU A 348 5.29 -2.44 -26.32
CA GLU A 348 4.79 -3.82 -26.19
C GLU A 348 5.98 -4.72 -25.88
N LEU A 349 5.96 -5.33 -24.69
CA LEU A 349 7.04 -6.18 -24.19
C LEU A 349 6.58 -7.63 -24.13
N LEU A 350 7.44 -8.55 -24.53
CA LEU A 350 7.17 -9.99 -24.49
C LEU A 350 8.22 -10.70 -23.63
N ASP A 351 7.79 -11.62 -22.78
CA ASP A 351 8.71 -12.49 -22.00
C ASP A 351 9.74 -13.22 -22.88
N GLY A 352 9.39 -13.46 -24.14
CA GLY A 352 10.26 -14.09 -25.14
C GLY A 352 11.46 -13.23 -25.58
N ASP A 353 11.47 -11.95 -25.24
CA ASP A 353 12.49 -10.97 -25.64
C ASP A 353 13.47 -10.63 -24.48
N ILE A 354 13.30 -11.28 -23.31
CA ILE A 354 14.24 -11.19 -22.18
C ILE A 354 15.66 -11.57 -22.64
N GLY A 355 16.59 -10.62 -22.57
CA GLY A 355 17.99 -10.79 -22.94
C GLY A 355 18.22 -11.02 -24.43
N HIS A 356 17.30 -10.60 -25.30
CA HIS A 356 17.37 -10.86 -26.73
C HIS A 356 17.43 -9.60 -27.61
N ASP A 357 17.52 -8.43 -26.98
CA ASP A 357 17.70 -7.13 -27.63
C ASP A 357 18.82 -6.29 -26.96
N ALA A 358 20.01 -6.89 -26.89
CA ALA A 358 21.12 -6.34 -26.14
C ALA A 358 21.60 -4.97 -26.63
N THR A 359 21.65 -4.77 -27.95
CA THR A 359 22.22 -3.57 -28.57
C THR A 359 21.38 -2.33 -28.26
N ASP A 360 20.06 -2.42 -28.39
CA ASP A 360 19.17 -1.27 -28.19
C ASP A 360 18.96 -1.01 -26.70
N CYS A 361 18.85 -2.04 -25.86
CA CYS A 361 18.82 -1.89 -24.41
C CYS A 361 20.10 -1.27 -23.83
N GLN A 362 21.28 -1.66 -24.32
CA GLN A 362 22.52 -1.01 -23.92
C GLN A 362 22.55 0.45 -24.37
N ALA A 363 22.14 0.75 -25.61
CA ALA A 363 22.13 2.11 -26.13
C ALA A 363 21.14 3.01 -25.37
N ALA A 364 19.97 2.49 -25.00
CA ALA A 364 18.96 3.20 -24.24
C ALA A 364 19.42 3.49 -22.80
N VAL A 365 20.13 2.56 -22.15
CA VAL A 365 20.76 2.80 -20.84
C VAL A 365 21.88 3.84 -20.94
N GLU A 366 22.76 3.75 -21.94
CA GLU A 366 23.81 4.74 -22.19
C GLU A 366 23.25 6.14 -22.48
N ALA A 367 22.07 6.21 -23.11
CA ALA A 367 21.35 7.44 -23.38
C ALA A 367 20.55 7.98 -22.18
N GLY A 368 20.43 7.19 -21.10
CA GLY A 368 19.60 7.52 -19.93
C GLY A 368 18.10 7.46 -20.21
N THR A 369 17.67 6.78 -21.27
CA THR A 369 16.27 6.59 -21.66
C THR A 369 15.72 5.21 -21.27
N ALA A 370 16.57 4.31 -20.76
CA ALA A 370 16.16 3.05 -20.15
C ALA A 370 16.91 2.78 -18.83
N THR A 371 16.24 2.10 -17.91
CA THR A 371 16.74 1.69 -16.59
C THR A 371 16.45 0.21 -16.38
N TYR A 372 17.44 -0.56 -15.93
CA TYR A 372 17.26 -1.97 -15.57
C TYR A 372 16.43 -2.10 -14.29
N VAL A 373 15.36 -2.90 -14.32
CA VAL A 373 14.40 -3.09 -13.22
C VAL A 373 14.42 -4.49 -12.60
N GLY A 374 15.30 -5.38 -13.09
CA GLY A 374 15.56 -6.71 -12.51
C GLY A 374 15.08 -7.90 -13.36
N ASP A 375 15.54 -9.10 -13.02
CA ASP A 375 15.28 -10.36 -13.76
C ASP A 375 13.82 -10.87 -13.67
N SER A 376 12.99 -10.19 -12.89
CA SER A 376 11.55 -10.43 -12.87
C SER A 376 10.92 -9.53 -13.92
N GLY A 377 11.06 -9.92 -15.20
CA GLY A 377 10.54 -9.19 -16.38
C GLY A 377 9.01 -9.07 -16.46
N ALA A 378 8.31 -8.98 -15.35
CA ALA A 378 7.10 -8.19 -15.32
C ALA A 378 7.57 -6.75 -15.22
N ALA A 379 7.14 -5.90 -16.16
CA ALA A 379 7.15 -4.47 -15.92
C ALA A 379 6.70 -4.26 -14.47
N THR A 380 7.62 -3.85 -13.61
CA THR A 380 7.24 -3.04 -12.47
C THR A 380 6.72 -1.79 -13.16
N THR A 381 5.44 -1.82 -13.54
CA THR A 381 4.61 -0.65 -13.36
C THR A 381 5.02 -0.21 -11.97
N THR A 382 5.79 0.89 -11.85
CA THR A 382 5.66 1.75 -10.69
C THR A 382 4.18 1.71 -10.41
N ALA A 383 3.76 1.08 -9.31
CA ALA A 383 2.34 0.93 -9.02
C ALA A 383 1.86 2.36 -8.96
N VAL A 384 1.28 2.81 -10.08
CA VAL A 384 0.83 4.18 -10.23
C VAL A 384 -0.22 4.25 -9.16
N ALA A 385 -0.01 5.16 -8.19
CA ALA A 385 -0.82 5.19 -6.98
C ALA A 385 -2.29 5.02 -7.40
N GLU A 386 -2.99 4.03 -6.82
CA GLU A 386 -4.38 3.78 -7.19
C GLU A 386 -5.16 5.08 -7.07
N PHE A 387 -6.04 5.39 -8.04
CA PHE A 387 -6.78 6.65 -8.02
C PHE A 387 -7.61 6.75 -6.73
N ASP A 388 -7.31 7.77 -5.91
CA ASP A 388 -8.01 7.98 -4.66
C ASP A 388 -9.38 8.62 -4.89
N PHE A 389 -10.44 7.83 -4.77
CA PHE A 389 -11.81 8.31 -4.85
C PHE A 389 -12.26 9.14 -3.63
N GLY A 390 -11.53 9.08 -2.51
CA GLY A 390 -11.91 9.75 -1.26
C GLY A 390 -12.96 8.98 -0.44
N SER A 391 -13.82 9.74 0.26
CA SER A 391 -14.89 9.19 1.13
C SER A 391 -16.24 9.92 0.94
N ASP A 392 -17.30 9.46 1.62
CA ASP A 392 -18.67 9.98 1.44
C ASP A 392 -19.02 11.04 2.49
N TRP A 393 -18.26 12.12 2.57
CA TRP A 393 -18.44 13.16 3.58
C TRP A 393 -19.28 14.35 3.11
N SER A 394 -19.41 14.57 1.80
CA SER A 394 -20.14 15.70 1.20
C SER A 394 -21.64 15.67 1.56
N GLU A 395 -22.30 16.84 1.58
CA GLU A 395 -23.77 16.91 1.65
C GLU A 395 -24.45 16.21 0.46
N TRP A 396 -23.74 16.14 -0.68
CA TRP A 396 -24.21 15.55 -1.93
C TRP A 396 -23.81 14.08 -2.09
N ALA A 397 -23.08 13.51 -1.13
CA ALA A 397 -22.67 12.12 -1.20
C ALA A 397 -23.86 11.14 -1.26
N ASN A 398 -23.75 10.09 -2.08
CA ASN A 398 -24.77 9.04 -2.21
C ASN A 398 -26.14 9.53 -2.74
N ASP A 399 -26.15 10.56 -3.59
CA ASP A 399 -27.36 11.09 -4.21
C ASP A 399 -27.63 10.52 -5.62
N GLY A 400 -26.66 9.77 -6.17
CA GLY A 400 -26.70 9.10 -7.46
C GLY A 400 -26.11 9.89 -8.62
N GLU A 401 -25.57 11.09 -8.37
CA GLU A 401 -24.66 11.83 -9.25
C GLU A 401 -23.23 11.80 -8.63
N CYS A 402 -22.18 12.06 -9.41
CA CYS A 402 -20.81 12.20 -8.91
C CYS A 402 -20.50 13.71 -8.76
N ASP A 403 -20.38 14.18 -7.52
CA ASP A 403 -20.15 15.60 -7.20
C ASP A 403 -18.67 16.00 -7.13
N ASP A 404 -17.78 15.08 -7.52
CA ASP A 404 -16.35 15.31 -7.51
C ASP A 404 -15.84 15.92 -8.84
N LEU A 405 -15.25 17.11 -8.74
CA LEU A 405 -14.75 17.88 -9.88
C LEU A 405 -13.67 17.18 -10.72
N ARG A 406 -12.99 16.17 -10.14
CA ARG A 406 -11.94 15.38 -10.79
C ARG A 406 -12.49 14.46 -11.87
N PHE A 407 -13.81 14.31 -11.96
CA PHE A 407 -14.48 13.47 -12.94
C PHE A 407 -15.18 14.29 -14.04
N THR A 408 -15.48 13.62 -15.15
CA THR A 408 -16.28 14.15 -16.25
C THR A 408 -17.14 13.02 -16.86
N GLY A 409 -18.31 13.33 -17.41
CA GLY A 409 -19.14 12.35 -18.11
C GLY A 409 -20.64 12.37 -17.75
N GLU A 410 -21.35 11.31 -18.12
CA GLU A 410 -22.80 11.17 -17.90
C GLU A 410 -23.09 10.69 -16.48
N GLY A 411 -23.35 11.62 -15.57
CA GLY A 411 -23.63 11.31 -14.16
C GLY A 411 -22.85 12.18 -13.19
N VAL A 412 -21.94 13.02 -13.68
CA VAL A 412 -21.34 14.10 -12.89
C VAL A 412 -22.36 15.22 -12.68
N ASP A 413 -22.41 15.82 -11.49
CA ASP A 413 -23.30 16.96 -11.24
C ASP A 413 -22.98 18.16 -12.17
N LYS A 414 -24.00 18.97 -12.44
CA LYS A 414 -23.88 20.14 -13.32
C LYS A 414 -23.16 21.31 -12.65
N LYS A 415 -22.97 21.29 -11.34
CA LYS A 415 -22.39 22.33 -10.51
C LYS A 415 -21.42 21.72 -9.50
N LEU A 416 -20.28 21.32 -10.03
CA LEU A 416 -19.15 20.89 -9.22
C LEU A 416 -18.61 22.06 -8.40
N LEU A 417 -18.40 21.80 -7.10
CA LEU A 417 -17.78 22.72 -6.16
C LEU A 417 -16.40 22.18 -5.77
N SER A 418 -15.44 23.08 -5.59
CA SER A 418 -14.10 22.75 -5.10
C SER A 418 -14.13 22.04 -3.76
N GLU A 419 -15.09 22.42 -2.92
CA GLU A 419 -15.22 21.86 -1.58
C GLU A 419 -15.64 20.40 -1.61
N ASP A 420 -16.48 19.96 -2.56
CA ASP A 420 -17.02 18.58 -2.61
C ASP A 420 -16.03 17.55 -3.19
N MET A 421 -14.82 17.96 -3.56
CA MET A 421 -13.77 17.07 -4.04
C MET A 421 -13.42 16.01 -2.97
N TYR A 422 -13.25 14.75 -3.37
CA TYR A 422 -13.07 13.58 -2.48
C TYR A 422 -14.26 13.29 -1.54
N GLY A 423 -15.41 13.96 -1.75
CA GLY A 423 -16.55 13.92 -0.84
C GLY A 423 -17.68 12.99 -1.23
N ASP A 424 -17.63 12.40 -2.42
CA ASP A 424 -18.69 11.57 -2.98
C ASP A 424 -18.13 10.31 -3.67
N ALA A 425 -17.34 9.57 -2.91
CA ALA A 425 -16.55 8.47 -3.43
C ALA A 425 -17.39 7.29 -3.95
N THR A 426 -18.52 6.99 -3.28
CA THR A 426 -19.37 5.84 -3.66
C THR A 426 -20.03 6.04 -5.01
N ASP A 427 -20.67 7.18 -5.27
CA ASP A 427 -21.32 7.42 -6.57
C ASP A 427 -20.29 7.57 -7.69
N CYS A 428 -19.17 8.26 -7.45
CA CYS A 428 -18.10 8.37 -8.44
C CYS A 428 -17.48 7.01 -8.79
N ARG A 429 -17.22 6.12 -7.82
CA ARG A 429 -16.74 4.75 -8.10
C ARG A 429 -17.75 3.95 -8.90
N GLU A 430 -19.03 3.98 -8.51
CA GLU A 430 -20.07 3.21 -9.20
C GLU A 430 -20.27 3.68 -10.64
N LEU A 431 -20.25 4.99 -10.87
CA LEU A 431 -20.42 5.59 -12.20
C LEU A 431 -19.19 5.37 -13.09
N GLU A 432 -17.98 5.41 -12.53
CA GLU A 432 -16.73 5.11 -13.24
C GLU A 432 -16.70 3.62 -13.64
N ALA A 433 -16.98 2.72 -12.70
CA ALA A 433 -17.06 1.28 -12.97
C ALA A 433 -18.15 0.92 -13.98
N ALA A 434 -19.22 1.72 -14.06
CA ALA A 434 -20.26 1.60 -15.07
C ALA A 434 -19.87 2.18 -16.45
N GLY A 435 -18.69 2.79 -16.57
CA GLY A 435 -18.17 3.43 -17.78
C GLY A 435 -18.93 4.68 -18.19
N LYS A 436 -19.61 5.34 -17.24
CA LYS A 436 -20.44 6.53 -17.49
C LYS A 436 -19.66 7.83 -17.30
N ILE A 437 -18.74 7.84 -16.35
CA ILE A 437 -17.82 8.93 -16.09
C ILE A 437 -16.39 8.43 -16.24
N SER A 438 -15.46 9.37 -16.40
CA SER A 438 -14.03 9.11 -16.46
C SER A 438 -13.29 10.13 -15.60
N ILE A 439 -12.17 9.70 -15.02
CA ILE A 439 -11.22 10.58 -14.35
C ILE A 439 -10.64 11.55 -15.39
N ARG A 440 -10.59 12.84 -15.06
CA ARG A 440 -9.93 13.84 -15.89
C ARG A 440 -8.43 13.59 -15.90
N THR A 441 -7.79 13.73 -17.06
CA THR A 441 -6.38 13.37 -17.29
C THR A 441 -5.42 13.96 -16.25
N VAL A 442 -5.58 15.22 -15.88
CA VAL A 442 -4.68 15.90 -14.93
C VAL A 442 -4.73 15.34 -13.50
N TYR A 443 -5.78 14.58 -13.15
CA TYR A 443 -5.89 13.89 -11.87
C TYR A 443 -5.54 12.40 -11.98
N SER A 444 -5.18 11.93 -13.18
CA SER A 444 -4.75 10.56 -13.36
C SER A 444 -3.34 10.40 -12.74
N PRO A 445 -3.13 9.37 -11.91
CA PRO A 445 -1.83 9.08 -11.31
C PRO A 445 -0.74 8.92 -12.38
N GLU A 446 -1.09 8.42 -13.57
CA GLU A 446 -0.18 8.21 -14.70
C GLU A 446 0.27 9.53 -15.30
N TYR A 447 -0.63 10.51 -15.39
CA TYR A 447 -0.30 11.85 -15.84
C TYR A 447 0.58 12.55 -14.79
N ALA A 448 0.20 12.54 -13.52
CA ALA A 448 1.01 13.16 -12.46
C ALA A 448 2.47 12.64 -12.45
N ALA A 449 2.67 11.34 -12.67
CA ALA A 449 4.00 10.73 -12.74
C ALA A 449 4.84 11.14 -13.99
N GLY A 450 4.22 11.75 -15.00
CA GLY A 450 4.86 12.18 -16.24
C GLY A 450 5.53 13.56 -16.19
N ALA A 451 5.34 14.32 -15.11
CA ALA A 451 6.01 15.60 -14.90
C ALA A 451 7.53 15.41 -14.64
N PRO A 452 8.40 16.36 -15.04
CA PRO A 452 8.06 17.64 -15.65
C PRO A 452 7.78 17.56 -17.15
N TYR A 453 6.75 18.28 -17.62
CA TYR A 453 6.32 18.26 -19.01
C TYR A 453 7.08 19.26 -19.90
N ASP A 454 7.40 18.85 -21.14
CA ASP A 454 7.94 19.78 -22.14
C ASP A 454 6.86 20.77 -22.59
N SER A 455 7.10 22.05 -22.32
CA SER A 455 6.20 23.15 -22.63
C SER A 455 6.64 23.97 -23.85
N SER A 456 7.71 23.57 -24.55
CA SER A 456 8.38 24.37 -25.58
C SER A 456 7.52 24.72 -26.80
N ASP A 457 6.47 23.92 -27.06
CA ASP A 457 5.52 24.11 -28.17
C ASP A 457 4.25 24.89 -27.76
N ILE A 458 4.11 25.30 -26.50
CA ILE A 458 2.93 26.01 -25.98
C ILE A 458 3.19 27.52 -25.95
N ASP A 459 2.24 28.29 -26.51
CA ASP A 459 2.21 29.75 -26.36
C ASP A 459 1.43 30.11 -25.09
N PHE A 460 2.16 30.50 -24.05
CA PHE A 460 1.61 30.96 -22.76
C PHE A 460 1.28 32.46 -22.74
N GLY A 461 1.70 33.23 -23.76
CA GLY A 461 1.41 34.66 -23.84
C GLY A 461 2.30 35.54 -22.97
N ASP A 462 1.72 36.53 -22.30
CA ASP A 462 2.38 37.46 -21.39
C ASP A 462 1.92 37.28 -19.94
N ASN A 463 2.46 38.08 -19.00
CA ASN A 463 2.20 37.99 -17.56
C ASN A 463 1.70 39.34 -17.04
N THR A 464 0.52 39.78 -17.49
CA THR A 464 0.08 41.18 -17.32
C THR A 464 -1.37 41.39 -16.89
N SER A 465 -2.15 40.34 -16.62
CA SER A 465 -3.51 40.47 -16.09
C SER A 465 -3.51 41.01 -14.64
N ASP A 466 -4.71 41.33 -14.13
CA ASP A 466 -4.88 41.70 -12.71
C ASP A 466 -4.70 40.48 -11.77
N TYR A 467 -4.65 39.27 -12.33
CA TYR A 467 -4.56 37.99 -11.62
C TYR A 467 -3.26 37.23 -11.90
N ALA A 468 -2.41 37.72 -12.82
CA ALA A 468 -1.10 37.12 -13.07
C ALA A 468 -0.17 37.21 -11.84
N ASP A 469 0.70 36.20 -11.69
CA ASP A 469 1.59 36.00 -10.53
C ASP A 469 0.82 35.79 -9.21
N ASP A 470 -0.28 35.04 -9.24
CA ASP A 470 -1.09 34.69 -8.07
C ASP A 470 -1.01 33.20 -7.67
N ASP A 471 -0.05 32.48 -8.26
CA ASP A 471 0.24 31.06 -8.09
C ASP A 471 -0.86 30.13 -8.64
N GLN A 472 -1.80 30.64 -9.44
CA GLN A 472 -2.79 29.85 -10.17
C GLN A 472 -2.84 30.26 -11.64
N CYS A 473 -2.96 29.28 -12.54
CA CYS A 473 -3.16 29.57 -13.95
C CYS A 473 -4.57 30.11 -14.23
N ASP A 474 -4.70 31.38 -14.62
CA ASP A 474 -5.97 32.01 -14.98
C ASP A 474 -6.34 31.86 -16.46
N ASP A 475 -5.44 31.34 -17.30
CA ASP A 475 -5.70 31.21 -18.72
C ASP A 475 -6.83 30.18 -18.95
N PRO A 476 -7.97 30.61 -19.52
CA PRO A 476 -9.13 29.75 -19.69
C PRO A 476 -8.87 28.52 -20.57
N ARG A 477 -7.75 28.42 -21.29
CA ARG A 477 -7.39 27.24 -22.11
C ARG A 477 -6.95 26.04 -21.28
N PHE A 478 -6.52 26.25 -20.05
CA PHE A 478 -6.02 25.19 -19.18
C PHE A 478 -7.15 24.64 -18.28
N GLU A 479 -6.96 23.42 -17.80
CA GLU A 479 -7.75 22.84 -16.72
C GLU A 479 -6.87 22.01 -15.79
N GLY A 480 -7.24 21.93 -14.51
CA GLY A 480 -6.55 21.15 -13.50
C GLY A 480 -6.46 21.83 -12.14
N PRO A 481 -5.85 21.17 -11.15
CA PRO A 481 -5.71 21.70 -9.80
C PRO A 481 -4.84 22.96 -9.71
N GLY A 482 -3.92 23.18 -10.65
CA GLY A 482 -3.12 24.40 -10.75
C GLY A 482 -3.79 25.56 -11.50
N VAL A 483 -5.08 25.44 -11.83
CA VAL A 483 -5.85 26.42 -12.62
C VAL A 483 -6.88 27.10 -11.74
N ALA A 484 -7.05 28.42 -11.93
CA ALA A 484 -8.01 29.20 -11.17
C ALA A 484 -9.45 28.69 -11.37
N PHE A 485 -10.22 28.65 -10.27
CA PHE A 485 -11.60 28.15 -10.30
C PHE A 485 -12.53 29.03 -11.16
N THR A 486 -12.25 30.34 -11.23
CA THR A 486 -13.05 31.30 -12.01
C THR A 486 -12.24 31.83 -13.17
N LEU A 487 -12.45 31.26 -14.35
CA LEU A 487 -11.75 31.66 -15.57
C LEU A 487 -12.50 32.78 -16.30
N LEU A 488 -11.79 33.83 -16.69
CA LEU A 488 -12.35 34.93 -17.48
C LEU A 488 -11.69 34.99 -18.86
N ASP A 489 -12.48 35.33 -19.89
CA ASP A 489 -11.97 35.56 -21.25
C ASP A 489 -10.88 36.66 -21.30
N SER A 490 -10.83 37.54 -20.30
CA SER A 490 -9.83 38.62 -20.21
C SER A 490 -8.42 38.12 -19.88
N ASP A 491 -8.29 36.92 -19.31
CA ASP A 491 -7.02 36.39 -18.79
C ASP A 491 -6.36 35.40 -19.78
N LEU A 492 -7.00 35.18 -20.93
CA LEU A 492 -6.44 34.44 -22.06
C LEU A 492 -5.07 35.00 -22.48
N LEU A 493 -4.03 34.15 -22.39
CA LEU A 493 -2.64 34.48 -22.75
C LEU A 493 -2.03 35.62 -21.92
N HIS A 494 -2.53 35.86 -20.70
CA HIS A 494 -2.07 36.98 -19.86
C HIS A 494 -1.49 36.57 -18.51
N ASP A 495 -1.34 35.27 -18.30
CA ASP A 495 -0.82 34.66 -17.07
C ASP A 495 0.23 33.58 -17.37
N SER A 496 1.26 33.99 -18.10
CA SER A 496 2.24 33.05 -18.65
C SER A 496 3.13 32.35 -17.63
N ALA A 497 3.38 32.95 -16.46
CA ALA A 497 4.25 32.37 -15.45
C ALA A 497 3.55 31.20 -14.74
N ASP A 498 2.38 31.46 -14.16
CA ASP A 498 1.64 30.47 -13.37
C ASP A 498 1.13 29.33 -14.26
N CYS A 499 0.64 29.63 -15.47
CA CYS A 499 0.22 28.59 -16.42
C CYS A 499 1.37 27.71 -16.94
N LYS A 500 2.57 28.27 -17.11
CA LYS A 500 3.73 27.47 -17.52
C LYS A 500 4.16 26.55 -16.39
N ASP A 501 4.28 27.09 -15.18
CA ASP A 501 4.70 26.32 -14.01
C ASP A 501 3.67 25.23 -13.68
N ALA A 502 2.37 25.52 -13.76
CA ALA A 502 1.31 24.53 -13.55
C ALA A 502 1.33 23.41 -14.60
N TYR A 503 1.56 23.74 -15.88
CA TYR A 503 1.67 22.73 -16.93
C TYR A 503 2.91 21.86 -16.76
N GLU A 504 4.08 22.48 -16.56
CA GLU A 504 5.35 21.76 -16.40
C GLU A 504 5.33 20.87 -15.17
N ASN A 505 4.68 21.27 -14.08
CA ASN A 505 4.55 20.47 -12.85
C ASN A 505 3.42 19.43 -12.92
N GLY A 506 2.69 19.33 -14.04
CA GLY A 506 1.60 18.35 -14.21
C GLY A 506 0.33 18.66 -13.42
N THR A 507 0.18 19.87 -12.88
CA THR A 507 -1.03 20.33 -12.19
C THR A 507 -2.02 21.04 -13.12
N ALA A 508 -1.66 21.21 -14.39
CA ALA A 508 -2.57 21.67 -15.44
C ALA A 508 -2.36 20.89 -16.75
N VAL A 509 -3.42 20.80 -17.54
CA VAL A 509 -3.37 20.32 -18.92
C VAL A 509 -4.00 21.36 -19.85
N LEU A 510 -3.45 21.51 -21.05
CA LEU A 510 -4.04 22.33 -22.09
C LEU A 510 -5.22 21.57 -22.72
N ARG A 511 -6.43 22.14 -22.70
CA ARG A 511 -7.61 21.47 -23.26
C ARG A 511 -7.45 21.28 -24.76
N GLU A 512 -7.79 20.08 -25.27
CA GLU A 512 -7.61 19.70 -26.68
C GLU A 512 -8.37 20.60 -27.69
N ASP A 513 -9.37 21.36 -27.22
CA ASP A 513 -10.19 22.29 -28.02
C ASP A 513 -9.75 23.77 -27.92
N ALA A 514 -8.60 24.06 -27.31
CA ALA A 514 -8.10 25.44 -27.08
C ALA A 514 -7.59 26.15 -28.36
#